data_AF-A0A7S0HXG7-F1
#
_entry.id   AF-A0A7S0HXG7-F1
#
_cell.length_a   1.000
_cell.length_b   1.000
_cell.length_c   1.000
_cell.angle_alpha   90.00
_cell.angle_beta   90.00
_cell.angle_gamma   90.00
#
_symmetry.space_group_name_H-M   'P 1'
#
loop_
_entity.id
_entity.type
_entity.pdbx_description
1 polymer ?
#
loop_
_entity_poly.entity_id
_entity_poly.type
_entity_poly.pdbx_seq_one_letter_code
_entity_poly.pdbx_strand_id
1 'polypeptide(L)'
;AMFATLRGPGLFRRAALGTAGAVALGLTGRHQAIALSSSSAPSDAALGALWGEAIDGMIDVPGADELSHGGMLYLAPVGSAGTPPRPVKWPKLIGKSVVYSLTAWNPMGRDAPHEKNVEANQRLQADLVDWKGNPSPRAWWHSFGFNEKEGWREEGFSVAFAPEERQYARQYMQKLAYKYRQAAIYAYRVDRDGVLLREVVWTNEEKHGRNSEEPMAVLTQPPQSKLAGRVDGAGSSSKG
;
A
#
# COMPACT_ATOMS: atom_id res chain seq x y z
N ALA A 1 32.87 -4.05 -66.85
CA ALA A 1 33.60 -5.12 -66.14
C ALA A 1 32.54 -6.05 -65.52
N MET A 2 32.25 -7.20 -66.15
CA MET A 2 32.90 -8.51 -65.96
C MET A 2 32.65 -9.16 -64.58
N PHE A 3 31.90 -10.27 -64.61
CA PHE A 3 31.94 -11.51 -63.80
C PHE A 3 31.89 -11.40 -62.26
N ALA A 4 31.45 -12.38 -61.45
CA ALA A 4 30.61 -13.56 -61.55
C ALA A 4 30.62 -14.24 -60.15
N THR A 5 29.47 -14.79 -59.78
CA THR A 5 29.17 -15.98 -58.96
C THR A 5 30.19 -16.73 -58.05
N LEU A 6 29.61 -17.15 -56.91
CA LEU A 6 29.69 -18.47 -56.21
C LEU A 6 30.92 -18.84 -55.34
N ARG A 7 30.66 -19.14 -54.05
CA ARG A 7 30.80 -20.47 -53.40
C ARG A 7 30.64 -20.37 -51.86
N GLY A 8 29.76 -21.18 -51.26
CA GLY A 8 29.80 -21.51 -49.82
C GLY A 8 30.77 -22.68 -49.55
N PRO A 9 30.53 -23.52 -48.53
CA PRO A 9 30.35 -23.26 -47.09
C PRO A 9 31.51 -23.88 -46.26
N GLY A 10 31.69 -23.44 -45.01
CA GLY A 10 32.69 -23.98 -44.07
C GLY A 10 32.07 -24.42 -42.75
N LEU A 11 32.22 -25.73 -42.47
CA LEU A 11 31.74 -26.51 -41.32
C LEU A 11 32.62 -26.40 -40.07
N PHE A 12 32.09 -26.95 -38.95
CA PHE A 12 32.71 -27.47 -37.69
C PHE A 12 32.41 -26.63 -36.43
N ARG A 13 31.90 -27.14 -35.28
CA ARG A 13 31.50 -28.46 -34.71
C ARG A 13 30.44 -28.17 -33.60
N ARG A 14 29.28 -28.83 -33.55
CA ARG A 14 28.91 -30.04 -32.75
C ARG A 14 29.18 -30.03 -31.23
N ALA A 15 28.09 -30.02 -30.44
CA ALA A 15 27.62 -31.04 -29.47
C ALA A 15 26.32 -30.47 -28.83
N ALA A 16 25.10 -31.01 -28.85
CA ALA A 16 24.48 -32.35 -28.87
C ALA A 16 24.45 -33.12 -27.52
N LEU A 17 23.22 -33.15 -26.98
CA LEU A 17 22.51 -34.21 -26.24
C LEU A 17 22.91 -34.62 -24.81
N GLY A 18 21.85 -34.82 -24.03
CA GLY A 18 21.84 -35.59 -22.78
C GLY A 18 20.43 -35.76 -22.21
N THR A 19 19.51 -36.39 -22.96
CA THR A 19 18.32 -37.04 -22.39
C THR A 19 18.71 -38.43 -21.89
N ALA A 20 18.37 -38.74 -20.64
CA ALA A 20 18.31 -40.11 -20.14
C ALA A 20 17.08 -40.23 -19.23
N GLY A 21 16.13 -41.07 -19.65
CA GLY A 21 15.08 -41.57 -18.79
C GLY A 21 15.56 -42.82 -18.05
N ALA A 22 15.00 -43.07 -16.87
CA ALA A 22 14.93 -44.39 -16.28
C ALA A 22 13.58 -44.53 -15.57
N VAL A 23 12.84 -45.57 -15.97
CA VAL A 23 11.64 -46.09 -15.32
C VAL A 23 12.08 -47.01 -14.18
N ALA A 24 11.47 -46.87 -13.01
CA ALA A 24 11.43 -47.94 -12.00
C ALA A 24 10.03 -47.97 -11.36
N LEU A 25 9.37 -49.12 -11.53
CA LEU A 25 8.08 -49.47 -10.94
C LEU A 25 8.31 -50.16 -9.58
N GLY A 26 7.51 -49.75 -8.58
CA GLY A 26 7.06 -50.60 -7.48
C GLY A 26 7.91 -50.62 -6.21
N LEU A 27 7.36 -50.07 -5.11
CA LEU A 27 6.96 -50.82 -3.92
C LEU A 27 6.24 -49.89 -2.92
N THR A 28 5.27 -50.47 -2.24
CA THR A 28 4.27 -49.88 -1.35
C THR A 28 4.87 -49.20 -0.11
N GLY A 29 4.44 -47.96 0.17
CA GLY A 29 4.70 -47.30 1.45
C GLY A 29 3.95 -45.97 1.54
N ARG A 30 2.85 -45.94 2.30
CA ARG A 30 2.14 -44.70 2.65
C ARG A 30 3.09 -43.79 3.44
N HIS A 31 3.64 -42.78 2.79
CA HIS A 31 4.10 -41.57 3.45
C HIS A 31 3.45 -40.38 2.74
N GLN A 32 2.63 -39.66 3.50
CA GLN A 32 2.02 -38.41 3.06
C GLN A 32 3.14 -37.43 2.69
N ALA A 33 3.35 -37.22 1.40
CA ALA A 33 4.11 -36.07 0.92
C ALA A 33 3.23 -34.84 1.12
N ILE A 34 3.57 -34.03 2.13
CA ILE A 34 3.05 -32.68 2.28
C ILE A 34 3.50 -31.91 1.03
N ALA A 35 2.56 -31.69 0.11
CA ALA A 35 2.76 -30.78 -1.00
C ALA A 35 3.01 -29.39 -0.42
N LEU A 36 4.23 -28.87 -0.61
CA LEU A 36 4.54 -27.46 -0.45
C LEU A 36 3.67 -26.69 -1.45
N SER A 37 2.55 -26.15 -0.97
CA SER A 37 1.71 -25.23 -1.72
C SER A 37 2.56 -24.00 -2.08
N SER A 38 2.98 -23.92 -3.34
CA SER A 38 3.40 -22.66 -3.94
C SER A 38 2.17 -21.77 -4.06
N SER A 39 1.92 -20.92 -3.07
CA SER A 39 0.85 -19.92 -3.15
C SER A 39 1.21 -18.95 -4.28
N SER A 40 0.46 -19.00 -5.38
CA SER A 40 0.49 -17.95 -6.40
C SER A 40 0.22 -16.60 -5.74
N ALA A 41 0.88 -15.54 -6.22
CA ALA A 41 0.58 -14.18 -5.77
C ALA A 41 -0.94 -13.90 -5.90
N PRO A 42 -1.56 -13.22 -4.91
CA PRO A 42 -2.98 -12.90 -4.96
C PRO A 42 -3.32 -12.09 -6.22
N SER A 43 -4.52 -12.27 -6.77
CA SER A 43 -4.99 -11.49 -7.91
C SER A 43 -5.26 -10.03 -7.53
N ASP A 44 -5.22 -9.14 -8.50
CA ASP A 44 -5.52 -7.70 -8.29
C ASP A 44 -6.91 -7.47 -7.68
N ALA A 45 -7.89 -8.31 -8.02
CA ALA A 45 -9.23 -8.25 -7.45
C ALA A 45 -9.25 -8.68 -5.97
N ALA A 46 -8.47 -9.69 -5.58
CA ALA A 46 -8.34 -10.12 -4.19
C ALA A 46 -7.61 -9.06 -3.34
N LEU A 47 -6.57 -8.42 -3.90
CA LEU A 47 -5.88 -7.29 -3.27
C LEU A 47 -6.81 -6.08 -3.12
N GLY A 48 -7.61 -5.79 -4.14
CA GLY A 48 -8.62 -4.72 -4.07
C GLY A 48 -9.65 -4.95 -2.97
N ALA A 49 -10.16 -6.18 -2.81
CA ALA A 49 -11.10 -6.51 -1.74
C ALA A 49 -10.44 -6.43 -0.34
N LEU A 50 -9.21 -6.93 -0.21
CA LEU A 50 -8.43 -6.86 1.04
C LEU A 50 -8.24 -5.42 1.51
N TRP A 51 -7.85 -4.54 0.58
CA TRP A 51 -7.64 -3.12 0.85
C TRP A 51 -8.94 -2.34 1.00
N GLY A 52 -10.00 -2.76 0.32
CA GLY A 52 -11.32 -2.14 0.42
C GLY A 52 -11.93 -2.25 1.81
N GLU A 53 -11.61 -3.28 2.60
CA GLU A 53 -12.13 -3.45 3.96
C GLU A 53 -11.25 -2.84 5.07
N ALA A 54 -10.05 -2.36 4.75
CA ALA A 54 -9.08 -1.90 5.75
C ALA A 54 -9.59 -0.70 6.56
N ILE A 55 -9.33 -0.73 7.87
CA ILE A 55 -9.55 0.40 8.77
C ILE A 55 -8.24 1.19 8.84
N ASP A 56 -8.35 2.51 8.74
CA ASP A 56 -7.22 3.43 8.85
C ASP A 56 -7.22 4.07 10.25
N GLY A 57 -6.09 4.02 10.94
CA GLY A 57 -5.80 4.79 12.14
C GLY A 57 -4.86 5.95 11.82
N MET A 58 -5.26 7.16 12.13
CA MET A 58 -4.43 8.36 11.98
C MET A 58 -4.08 8.93 13.35
N ILE A 59 -2.79 9.16 13.60
CA ILE A 59 -2.26 9.55 14.91
C ILE A 59 -2.02 11.05 14.94
N ASP A 60 -2.54 11.73 15.96
CA ASP A 60 -2.33 13.15 16.26
C ASP A 60 -2.61 14.08 15.06
N VAL A 61 -3.71 13.81 14.35
CA VAL A 61 -4.09 14.62 13.19
C VAL A 61 -4.36 16.07 13.62
N PRO A 62 -3.70 17.07 13.01
CA PRO A 62 -3.86 18.45 13.42
C PRO A 62 -5.32 18.94 13.35
N GLY A 63 -5.85 19.33 14.51
CA GLY A 63 -7.21 19.86 14.67
C GLY A 63 -8.32 18.80 14.66
N ALA A 64 -7.98 17.53 14.82
CA ALA A 64 -8.95 16.43 14.89
C ALA A 64 -9.32 16.00 16.32
N ASP A 65 -9.04 16.82 17.33
CA ASP A 65 -9.22 16.48 18.74
C ASP A 65 -10.66 16.03 19.06
N GLU A 66 -11.66 16.69 18.47
CA GLU A 66 -13.09 16.38 18.66
C GLU A 66 -13.51 15.03 18.03
N LEU A 67 -12.77 14.53 17.05
CA LEU A 67 -13.05 13.28 16.33
C LEU A 67 -12.14 12.13 16.77
N SER A 68 -11.16 12.40 17.63
CA SER A 68 -10.12 11.46 17.99
C SER A 68 -10.35 10.86 19.37
N HIS A 69 -9.93 9.61 19.55
CA HIS A 69 -9.93 8.92 20.83
C HIS A 69 -8.48 8.70 21.28
N GLY A 70 -8.03 9.43 22.31
CA GLY A 70 -6.63 9.35 22.77
C GLY A 70 -5.60 9.73 21.69
N GLY A 71 -5.94 10.73 20.86
CA GLY A 71 -5.12 11.15 19.71
C GLY A 71 -5.24 10.27 18.48
N MET A 72 -6.18 9.31 18.44
CA MET A 72 -6.41 8.43 17.30
C MET A 72 -7.71 8.77 16.56
N LEU A 73 -7.61 9.15 15.29
CA LEU A 73 -8.74 9.25 14.38
C LEU A 73 -8.86 7.94 13.58
N TYR A 74 -9.97 7.23 13.73
CA TYR A 74 -10.23 5.99 12.99
C TYR A 74 -11.21 6.21 11.85
N LEU A 75 -10.85 5.71 10.68
CA LEU A 75 -11.66 5.76 9.46
C LEU A 75 -11.92 4.33 8.96
N ALA A 76 -13.15 4.04 8.61
CA ALA A 76 -13.52 2.76 8.02
C ALA A 76 -14.41 2.96 6.79
N PRO A 77 -14.39 2.04 5.81
CA PRO A 77 -15.37 2.03 4.73
C PRO A 77 -16.79 1.99 5.31
N VAL A 78 -17.71 2.75 4.73
CA VAL A 78 -19.13 2.80 5.18
C VAL A 78 -19.76 1.41 5.27
N GLY A 79 -19.44 0.53 4.32
CA GLY A 79 -19.92 -0.87 4.31
C GLY A 79 -19.45 -1.68 5.52
N SER A 80 -18.25 -1.38 6.03
CA SER A 80 -17.66 -2.03 7.21
C SER A 80 -18.13 -1.40 8.53
N ALA A 81 -18.46 -0.11 8.50
CA ALA A 81 -18.88 0.65 9.69
C ALA A 81 -20.35 0.47 10.07
N GLY A 82 -21.17 -0.16 9.21
CA GLY A 82 -22.62 -0.34 9.42
C GLY A 82 -23.39 0.98 9.59
N THR A 83 -22.76 2.12 9.27
CA THR A 83 -23.25 3.46 9.57
C THR A 83 -23.25 4.27 8.29
N PRO A 84 -24.38 4.86 7.87
CA PRO A 84 -24.42 5.68 6.67
C PRO A 84 -23.50 6.90 6.82
N PRO A 85 -22.88 7.39 5.73
CA PRO A 85 -22.02 8.55 5.78
C PRO A 85 -22.88 9.75 6.19
N ARG A 86 -22.64 10.26 7.40
CA ARG A 86 -23.22 11.52 7.86
C ARG A 86 -22.21 12.63 7.55
N PRO A 87 -22.66 13.84 7.24
CA PRO A 87 -21.75 14.98 7.13
C PRO A 87 -20.97 15.13 8.43
N VAL A 88 -19.65 14.97 8.34
CA VAL A 88 -18.74 15.16 9.46
C VAL A 88 -18.17 16.57 9.37
N LYS A 89 -18.09 17.26 10.50
CA LYS A 89 -17.35 18.52 10.60
C LYS A 89 -15.85 18.21 10.60
N TRP A 90 -15.28 18.04 9.41
CA TRP A 90 -13.87 17.69 9.26
C TRP A 90 -12.96 18.81 9.76
N PRO A 91 -11.80 18.48 10.37
CA PRO A 91 -10.73 19.43 10.63
C PRO A 91 -10.38 20.17 9.36
N LYS A 92 -10.07 21.48 9.45
CA LYS A 92 -9.74 22.29 8.26
C LYS A 92 -8.64 21.67 7.41
N LEU A 93 -7.69 20.98 8.04
CA LEU A 93 -6.63 20.28 7.34
C LEU A 93 -7.17 19.16 6.46
N ILE A 94 -8.00 18.23 6.97
CA ILE A 94 -8.61 17.17 6.16
C ILE A 94 -9.62 17.76 5.17
N GLY A 95 -10.55 18.60 5.64
CA GLY A 95 -11.65 19.13 4.84
C GLY A 95 -11.23 20.07 3.71
N LYS A 96 -9.98 20.55 3.71
CA LYS A 96 -9.43 21.40 2.65
C LYS A 96 -8.14 20.85 2.07
N SER A 97 -7.93 19.53 2.09
CA SER A 97 -6.75 18.90 1.50
C SER A 97 -7.11 17.66 0.70
N VAL A 98 -6.15 17.25 -0.13
CA VAL A 98 -6.02 15.85 -0.52
C VAL A 98 -4.96 15.21 0.38
N VAL A 99 -5.25 14.04 0.92
CA VAL A 99 -4.36 13.33 1.85
C VAL A 99 -3.92 12.03 1.20
N TYR A 100 -2.64 11.69 1.27
CA TYR A 100 -2.13 10.39 0.80
C TYR A 100 -1.57 9.61 1.98
N SER A 101 -2.03 8.37 2.17
CA SER A 101 -1.48 7.46 3.17
C SER A 101 -0.62 6.40 2.50
N LEU A 102 0.61 6.25 2.98
CA LEU A 102 1.56 5.28 2.46
C LEU A 102 2.34 4.61 3.59
N THR A 103 2.69 3.35 3.38
CA THR A 103 3.54 2.54 4.26
C THR A 103 4.83 2.18 3.52
N ALA A 104 5.78 1.60 4.24
CA ALA A 104 6.93 0.92 3.64
C ALA A 104 6.94 -0.59 3.97
N TRP A 105 5.78 -1.14 4.34
CA TRP A 105 5.61 -2.52 4.79
C TRP A 105 5.38 -3.47 3.61
N ASN A 106 5.88 -4.72 3.70
CA ASN A 106 5.67 -5.81 2.74
C ASN A 106 5.80 -5.39 1.25
N PRO A 107 7.02 -5.05 0.79
CA PRO A 107 7.25 -4.49 -0.54
C PRO A 107 6.69 -5.38 -1.67
N MET A 108 5.86 -4.79 -2.53
CA MET A 108 5.10 -5.41 -3.62
C MET A 108 4.16 -6.54 -3.15
N GLY A 109 3.61 -6.40 -1.94
CA GLY A 109 2.76 -7.42 -1.32
C GLY A 109 3.51 -8.70 -0.95
N ARG A 110 4.84 -8.63 -0.80
CA ARG A 110 5.68 -9.75 -0.39
C ARG A 110 6.04 -9.61 1.08
N ASP A 111 5.80 -10.66 1.85
CA ASP A 111 6.17 -10.68 3.26
C ASP A 111 7.66 -10.40 3.46
N ALA A 112 7.93 -9.42 4.31
CA ALA A 112 9.26 -9.07 4.75
C ALA A 112 9.35 -9.18 6.28
N PRO A 113 10.54 -9.50 6.84
CA PRO A 113 10.77 -9.46 8.27
C PRO A 113 10.39 -8.11 8.89
N HIS A 114 9.77 -8.14 10.09
CA HIS A 114 9.30 -6.94 10.79
C HIS A 114 10.37 -5.85 10.91
N GLU A 115 11.60 -6.21 11.29
CA GLU A 115 12.73 -5.27 11.42
C GLU A 115 13.01 -4.51 10.11
N LYS A 116 12.93 -5.19 8.96
CA LYS A 116 13.14 -4.54 7.66
C LYS A 116 12.05 -3.54 7.33
N ASN A 117 10.81 -3.83 7.73
CA ASN A 117 9.70 -2.91 7.53
C ASN A 117 9.80 -1.70 8.47
N VAL A 118 10.25 -1.89 9.71
CA VAL A 118 10.55 -0.80 10.65
C VAL A 118 11.63 0.12 10.08
N GLU A 119 12.76 -0.45 9.63
CA GLU A 119 13.83 0.32 8.98
C GLU A 119 13.35 1.06 7.72
N ALA A 120 12.49 0.42 6.91
CA ALA A 120 11.94 1.04 5.72
C ALA A 120 11.01 2.22 6.07
N ASN A 121 10.17 2.09 7.10
CA ASN A 121 9.32 3.18 7.59
C ASN A 121 10.13 4.32 8.21
N GLN A 122 11.25 4.04 8.89
CA GLN A 122 12.17 5.08 9.38
C GLN A 122 12.81 5.86 8.23
N ARG A 123 13.24 5.18 7.16
CA ARG A 123 13.74 5.86 5.95
C ARG A 123 12.66 6.70 5.27
N LEU A 124 11.42 6.19 5.21
CA LEU A 124 10.28 6.93 4.67
C LEU A 124 10.04 8.20 5.50
N GLN A 125 10.08 8.10 6.83
CA GLN A 125 9.98 9.27 7.71
C GLN A 125 11.07 10.30 7.42
N ALA A 126 12.33 9.85 7.26
CA ALA A 126 13.44 10.73 6.93
C ALA A 126 13.20 11.46 5.58
N ASP A 127 12.72 10.75 4.56
CA ASP A 127 12.37 11.39 3.28
C ASP A 127 11.24 12.44 3.42
N LEU A 128 10.27 12.21 4.29
CA LEU A 128 9.19 13.17 4.57
C LEU A 128 9.68 14.39 5.36
N VAL A 129 10.61 14.20 6.29
CA VAL A 129 11.27 15.29 7.02
C VAL A 129 12.14 16.12 6.09
N ASP A 130 12.92 15.46 5.23
CA ASP A 130 13.82 16.09 4.27
C ASP A 130 13.12 16.55 2.98
N TRP A 131 11.79 16.57 2.95
CA TRP A 131 11.00 16.86 1.75
C TRP A 131 11.48 18.12 1.03
N LYS A 132 11.94 17.96 -0.22
CA LYS A 132 12.32 19.05 -1.13
C LYS A 132 11.38 19.21 -2.32
N GLY A 133 10.26 18.48 -2.34
CA GLY A 133 9.27 18.57 -3.40
C GLY A 133 8.55 19.92 -3.41
N ASN A 134 8.15 20.35 -4.61
CA ASN A 134 7.21 21.44 -4.82
C ASN A 134 5.96 20.86 -5.50
N PRO A 135 4.78 20.93 -4.88
CA PRO A 135 4.47 21.62 -3.62
C PRO A 135 5.07 20.97 -2.37
N SER A 136 5.20 21.76 -1.31
CA SER A 136 5.48 21.26 0.03
C SER A 136 4.18 20.79 0.70
N PRO A 137 4.19 19.67 1.45
CA PRO A 137 3.04 19.25 2.22
C PRO A 137 2.59 20.33 3.18
N ARG A 138 1.28 20.46 3.36
CA ARG A 138 0.69 21.32 4.39
C ARG A 138 0.96 20.77 5.78
N ALA A 139 0.99 19.44 5.89
CA ALA A 139 1.31 18.68 7.08
C ALA A 139 1.53 17.20 6.70
N TRP A 140 2.15 16.46 7.60
CA TRP A 140 2.12 15.00 7.61
C TRP A 140 2.06 14.49 9.05
N TRP A 141 1.58 13.26 9.24
CA TRP A 141 1.46 12.62 10.55
C TRP A 141 1.60 11.11 10.42
N HIS A 142 1.82 10.43 11.55
CA HIS A 142 1.86 8.98 11.60
C HIS A 142 0.46 8.39 11.36
N SER A 143 0.39 7.29 10.61
CA SER A 143 -0.86 6.56 10.40
C SER A 143 -0.58 5.07 10.24
N PHE A 144 -1.64 4.27 10.25
CA PHE A 144 -1.55 2.85 9.99
C PHE A 144 -2.83 2.34 9.35
N GLY A 145 -2.71 1.33 8.50
CA GLY A 145 -3.84 0.54 8.01
C GLY A 145 -3.86 -0.81 8.73
N PHE A 146 -5.03 -1.35 9.00
CA PHE A 146 -5.13 -2.71 9.54
C PHE A 146 -6.45 -3.40 9.14
N ASN A 147 -6.44 -4.72 9.22
CA ASN A 147 -7.63 -5.55 9.08
C ASN A 147 -7.60 -6.64 10.15
N GLU A 148 -8.58 -6.62 11.06
CA GLU A 148 -8.67 -7.59 12.16
C GLU A 148 -8.90 -9.02 11.65
N LYS A 149 -9.75 -9.20 10.62
CA LYS A 149 -10.08 -10.54 10.09
C LYS A 149 -8.87 -11.23 9.49
N GLU A 150 -8.03 -10.43 8.83
CA GLU A 150 -6.84 -10.89 8.11
C GLU A 150 -5.57 -10.80 8.98
N GLY A 151 -5.69 -10.28 10.21
CA GLY A 151 -4.64 -10.29 11.21
C GLY A 151 -3.42 -9.43 10.88
N TRP A 152 -3.54 -8.43 10.00
CA TRP A 152 -2.43 -7.59 9.59
C TRP A 152 -2.62 -6.13 9.98
N ARG A 153 -1.49 -5.46 10.26
CA ARG A 153 -1.37 -4.03 10.53
C ARG A 153 -0.09 -3.51 9.86
N GLU A 154 -0.19 -2.35 9.24
CA GLU A 154 0.94 -1.69 8.60
C GLU A 154 1.08 -0.25 9.10
N GLU A 155 2.22 0.06 9.70
CA GLU A 155 2.60 1.42 10.06
C GLU A 155 3.00 2.23 8.82
N GLY A 156 2.71 3.51 8.83
CA GLY A 156 3.04 4.44 7.77
C GLY A 156 2.78 5.89 8.15
N PHE A 157 2.48 6.69 7.12
CA PHE A 157 2.31 8.12 7.24
C PHE A 157 1.18 8.60 6.35
N SER A 158 0.53 9.68 6.76
CA SER A 158 -0.42 10.42 5.94
C SER A 158 0.14 11.81 5.65
N VAL A 159 0.03 12.25 4.40
CA VAL A 159 0.62 13.50 3.90
C VAL A 159 -0.45 14.34 3.23
N ALA A 160 -0.65 15.59 3.67
CA ALA A 160 -1.69 16.48 3.19
C ALA A 160 -1.16 17.57 2.25
N PHE A 161 -1.86 17.79 1.14
CA PHE A 161 -1.57 18.84 0.14
C PHE A 161 -2.79 19.69 -0.15
N ALA A 162 -2.59 20.88 -0.72
CA ALA A 162 -3.73 21.68 -1.16
C ALA A 162 -4.50 20.97 -2.30
N PRO A 163 -5.84 21.08 -2.38
CA PRO A 163 -6.62 20.40 -3.41
C PRO A 163 -6.21 20.79 -4.84
N GLU A 164 -5.79 22.03 -5.03
CA GLU A 164 -5.32 22.58 -6.31
C GLU A 164 -4.02 21.91 -6.77
N GLU A 165 -3.28 21.31 -5.85
CA GLU A 165 -2.00 20.64 -6.09
C GLU A 165 -2.15 19.13 -6.34
N ARG A 166 -3.38 18.59 -6.32
CA ARG A 166 -3.68 17.15 -6.36
C ARG A 166 -2.91 16.39 -7.44
N GLN A 167 -2.82 16.94 -8.65
CA GLN A 167 -2.14 16.27 -9.76
C GLN A 167 -0.64 16.10 -9.49
N TYR A 168 0.03 17.15 -9.02
CA TYR A 168 1.46 17.11 -8.70
C TYR A 168 1.73 16.25 -7.46
N ALA A 169 0.92 16.43 -6.41
CA ALA A 169 1.00 15.64 -5.19
C ALA A 169 0.84 14.15 -5.48
N ARG A 170 -0.15 13.75 -6.29
CA ARG A 170 -0.37 12.36 -6.69
C ARG A 170 0.88 11.75 -7.34
N GLN A 171 1.45 12.43 -8.33
CA GLN A 171 2.63 11.94 -9.04
C GLN A 171 3.83 11.79 -8.10
N TYR A 172 4.03 12.73 -7.18
CA TYR A 172 5.10 12.64 -6.20
C TYR A 172 4.89 11.47 -5.25
N MET A 173 3.68 11.34 -4.68
CA MET A 173 3.36 10.28 -3.75
C MET A 173 3.43 8.90 -4.41
N GLN A 174 3.05 8.77 -5.68
CA GLN A 174 3.26 7.53 -6.46
C GLN A 174 4.75 7.20 -6.64
N LYS A 175 5.61 8.19 -6.94
CA LYS A 175 7.06 7.99 -7.04
C LYS A 175 7.67 7.57 -5.70
N LEU A 176 7.23 8.20 -4.60
CA LEU A 176 7.68 7.86 -3.25
C LEU A 176 7.23 6.44 -2.86
N ALA A 177 5.97 6.12 -3.11
CA ALA A 177 5.42 4.77 -2.92
C ALA A 177 6.21 3.72 -3.74
N TYR A 178 6.52 4.03 -5.01
CA TYR A 178 7.34 3.16 -5.85
C TYR A 178 8.77 2.98 -5.31
N LYS A 179 9.41 4.04 -4.78
CA LYS A 179 10.72 3.96 -4.09
C LYS A 179 10.69 2.95 -2.94
N TYR A 180 9.60 2.94 -2.17
CA TYR A 180 9.36 1.98 -1.08
C TYR A 180 8.69 0.69 -1.53
N ARG A 181 8.63 0.46 -2.86
CA ARG A 181 8.10 -0.74 -3.48
C ARG A 181 6.66 -1.04 -3.07
N GLN A 182 5.84 -0.03 -2.83
CA GLN A 182 4.41 -0.20 -2.62
C GLN A 182 3.71 -0.45 -3.96
N ALA A 183 2.73 -1.35 -3.96
CA ALA A 183 1.90 -1.62 -5.13
C ALA A 183 0.81 -0.54 -5.32
N ALA A 184 0.28 -0.03 -4.20
CA ALA A 184 -0.65 1.09 -4.18
C ALA A 184 -0.52 1.87 -2.87
N ILE A 185 -1.19 3.02 -2.81
CA ILE A 185 -1.37 3.85 -1.62
C ILE A 185 -2.83 4.31 -1.55
N TYR A 186 -3.28 4.83 -0.40
CA TYR A 186 -4.59 5.45 -0.32
C TYR A 186 -4.52 6.95 -0.56
N ALA A 187 -5.51 7.51 -1.24
CA ALA A 187 -5.75 8.94 -1.30
C ALA A 187 -7.12 9.27 -0.73
N TYR A 188 -7.22 10.33 0.06
CA TYR A 188 -8.44 10.79 0.70
C TYR A 188 -8.78 12.21 0.27
N ARG A 189 -10.06 12.48 0.11
CA ARG A 189 -10.60 13.83 -0.10
C ARG A 189 -12.00 13.94 0.45
N VAL A 190 -12.38 15.11 0.94
CA VAL A 190 -13.77 15.40 1.26
C VAL A 190 -14.48 15.90 -0.01
N ASP A 191 -15.67 15.37 -0.29
CA ASP A 191 -16.50 15.83 -1.40
C ASP A 191 -17.34 17.07 -1.04
N ARG A 192 -18.23 17.48 -1.96
CA ARG A 192 -19.06 18.69 -1.78
C ARG A 192 -20.11 18.54 -0.68
N ASP A 193 -20.49 17.31 -0.35
CA ASP A 193 -21.51 16.98 0.65
C ASP A 193 -20.88 16.72 2.02
N GLY A 194 -19.56 16.85 2.14
CA GLY A 194 -18.83 16.65 3.39
C GLY A 194 -18.47 15.18 3.66
N VAL A 195 -18.62 14.30 2.67
CA VAL A 195 -18.28 12.88 2.78
C VAL A 195 -16.79 12.70 2.47
N LEU A 196 -16.08 11.97 3.33
CA LEU A 196 -14.70 11.57 3.06
C LEU A 196 -14.71 10.39 2.10
N LEU A 197 -13.98 10.53 1.00
CA LEU A 197 -13.79 9.48 0.00
C LEU A 197 -12.36 8.97 0.09
N ARG A 198 -12.16 7.66 -0.05
CA ARG A 198 -10.87 6.99 -0.19
C ARG A 198 -10.75 6.43 -1.61
N GLU A 199 -9.60 6.61 -2.22
CA GLU A 199 -9.21 6.07 -3.52
C GLU A 199 -7.98 5.19 -3.32
N VAL A 200 -7.98 3.98 -3.90
CA VAL A 200 -6.74 3.20 -4.05
C VAL A 200 -5.96 3.77 -5.24
N VAL A 201 -4.76 4.27 -5.00
CA VAL A 201 -3.87 4.85 -6.02
C VAL A 201 -2.74 3.87 -6.30
N TRP A 202 -2.83 3.18 -7.42
CA TRP A 202 -1.78 2.26 -7.87
C TRP A 202 -0.50 3.00 -8.26
N THR A 203 0.65 2.42 -7.93
CA THR A 203 1.95 2.94 -8.38
C THR A 203 2.20 2.65 -9.87
N ASN A 204 1.48 1.68 -10.44
CA ASN A 204 1.44 1.39 -11.88
C ASN A 204 -0.01 1.42 -12.40
N GLU A 205 -0.48 2.59 -12.83
CA GLU A 205 -1.86 2.78 -13.28
C GLU A 205 -2.21 1.99 -14.56
N GLU A 206 -1.23 1.70 -15.41
CA GLU A 206 -1.45 0.97 -16.68
C GLU A 206 -1.92 -0.47 -16.46
N LYS A 207 -1.61 -1.06 -15.30
CA LYS A 207 -1.92 -2.46 -14.99
C LYS A 207 -3.28 -2.66 -14.32
N HIS A 208 -3.79 -1.66 -13.60
CA HIS A 208 -4.82 -1.89 -12.58
C HIS A 208 -6.16 -1.19 -12.86
N GLY A 209 -6.34 -0.55 -14.02
CA GLY A 209 -7.62 0.00 -14.45
C GLY A 209 -8.03 1.29 -13.72
N ARG A 210 -9.33 1.64 -13.74
CA ARG A 210 -9.84 2.85 -13.08
C ARG A 210 -10.04 2.60 -11.59
N ASN A 211 -9.55 3.53 -10.78
CA ASN A 211 -9.76 3.52 -9.33
C ASN A 211 -11.20 3.90 -9.01
N SER A 212 -11.84 3.15 -8.12
CA SER A 212 -13.11 3.55 -7.51
C SER A 212 -12.84 4.33 -6.22
N GLU A 213 -13.56 5.43 -6.05
CA GLU A 213 -13.63 6.14 -4.78
C GLU A 213 -14.71 5.47 -3.91
N GLU A 214 -14.38 5.20 -2.65
CA GLU A 214 -15.32 4.63 -1.68
C GLU A 214 -15.54 5.60 -0.50
N PRO A 215 -16.76 5.70 0.02
CA PRO A 215 -17.05 6.56 1.16
C PRO A 215 -16.53 5.95 2.46
N MET A 216 -15.90 6.80 3.26
CA MET A 216 -15.33 6.50 4.58
C MET A 216 -16.17 7.14 5.68
N ALA A 217 -16.30 6.45 6.80
CA ALA A 217 -16.92 6.91 8.03
C ALA A 217 -15.87 7.08 9.13
N VAL A 218 -16.05 8.10 9.98
CA VAL A 218 -15.33 8.20 11.26
C VAL A 218 -15.93 7.19 12.23
N LEU A 219 -15.10 6.39 12.87
CA LEU A 219 -15.55 5.52 13.96
C LEU A 219 -15.69 6.34 15.24
N THR A 220 -16.89 6.34 15.82
CA THR A 220 -17.23 7.07 17.06
C THR A 220 -16.74 6.38 18.33
N GLN A 221 -16.17 5.19 18.18
CA GLN A 221 -15.52 4.43 19.23
C GLN A 221 -14.27 3.77 18.63
N PRO A 222 -13.19 3.59 19.43
CA PRO A 222 -12.05 2.81 18.99
C PRO A 222 -12.47 1.38 18.57
N PRO A 223 -11.88 0.85 17.49
CA PRO A 223 -12.08 -0.56 17.12
C PRO A 223 -11.71 -1.48 18.29
N GLN A 224 -12.55 -2.48 18.55
CA GLN A 224 -12.27 -3.55 19.52
C GLN A 224 -11.29 -4.56 18.89
N SER A 225 -10.07 -4.12 18.62
CA SER A 225 -9.02 -4.86 17.92
C SER A 225 -7.71 -4.70 18.66
N LYS A 226 -6.93 -5.79 18.75
CA LYS A 226 -5.56 -5.74 19.28
C LYS A 226 -4.59 -5.02 18.34
N LEU A 227 -5.00 -4.85 17.09
CA LEU A 227 -4.29 -4.10 16.06
C LEU A 227 -4.69 -2.62 16.07
N ALA A 228 -5.60 -2.18 16.92
CA ALA A 228 -5.89 -0.76 17.13
C ALA A 228 -4.91 -0.12 18.14
N GLY A 229 -4.96 1.20 18.27
CA GLY A 229 -4.11 1.99 19.16
C GLY A 229 -2.71 2.31 18.62
N ARG A 230 -1.87 2.88 19.48
CA ARG A 230 -0.45 3.11 19.19
C ARG A 230 0.35 1.85 19.47
N VAL A 231 1.37 1.57 18.66
CA VAL A 231 2.41 0.59 19.02
C VAL A 231 3.51 1.34 19.76
N ASP A 232 3.92 0.80 20.90
CA ASP A 232 5.02 1.36 21.70
C ASP A 232 6.29 1.47 20.82
N GLY A 233 6.80 2.71 20.67
CA GLY A 233 7.91 3.05 19.77
C GLY A 233 7.60 4.12 18.72
N ALA A 234 6.33 4.46 18.51
CA ALA A 234 5.90 5.48 17.52
C ALA A 234 5.78 6.91 18.09
N GLY A 235 6.32 7.22 19.27
CA GLY A 235 6.05 8.49 19.94
C GLY A 235 7.22 9.07 20.73
N SER A 236 7.96 9.99 20.10
CA SER A 236 8.34 11.28 20.69
C SER A 236 9.21 12.05 19.69
N SER A 237 8.58 12.86 18.84
CA SER A 237 9.24 14.04 18.28
C SER A 237 8.41 15.26 18.65
N SER A 238 8.96 15.99 19.62
CA SER A 238 8.51 17.29 20.07
C SER A 238 8.44 18.29 18.91
N LYS A 239 7.42 19.15 18.99
CA LYS A 239 7.33 20.43 18.26
C LYS A 239 8.70 21.13 18.20
N GLY A 240 9.10 21.52 16.99
CA GLY A 240 10.13 22.51 16.70
C GLY A 240 9.58 23.49 15.69
#